data_AF-A0A2U1MW33-F1
#
_entry.id   AF-A0A2U1MW33-F1
#
_cell.length_a   1.000
_cell.length_b   1.000
_cell.length_c   1.000
_cell.angle_alpha   90.00
_cell.angle_beta   90.00
_cell.angle_gamma   90.00
#
_symmetry.space_group_name_H-M   'P 1'
#
loop_
_entity.id
_entity.type
_entity.pdbx_description
1 polymer ?
#
loop_
_entity_poly.entity_id
_entity_poly.type
_entity_poly.pdbx_seq_one_letter_code
_entity_poly.pdbx_strand_id
1 'polypeptide(L)'
;MLKIVGTDEATTCVGIVIRNSRTGMTSCAHLDTPDVVGIGLSQMLSLVSDPDDNAILDVHLVGTFDDSAPQVWFNSLYFSFEFNEVFTSLVSLIFLY
;
A
#
# COMPACT_ATOMS: atom_id res chain seq x y z
N MET A 1 -19.37 -4.91 -12.59
CA MET A 1 -18.92 -4.16 -11.40
C MET A 1 -18.43 -5.16 -10.37
N LEU A 2 -17.12 -5.16 -10.08
CA LEU A 2 -16.56 -5.95 -8.98
C LEU A 2 -16.91 -5.26 -7.66
N LYS A 3 -17.33 -6.02 -6.65
CA LYS A 3 -17.75 -5.50 -5.34
C LYS A 3 -16.73 -5.77 -4.24
N ILE A 4 -15.87 -6.77 -4.43
CA ILE A 4 -14.89 -7.22 -3.45
C ILE A 4 -13.61 -7.51 -4.23
N VAL A 5 -12.49 -7.02 -3.68
CA VAL A 5 -11.14 -7.37 -4.11
C VAL A 5 -10.37 -7.76 -2.85
N GLY A 6 -9.48 -8.74 -2.96
CA GLY A 6 -8.75 -9.26 -1.81
C GLY A 6 -7.56 -10.08 -2.25
N THR A 7 -6.66 -10.32 -1.30
CA THR A 7 -5.51 -11.21 -1.42
C THR A 7 -5.49 -12.11 -0.19
N ASP A 8 -5.09 -13.37 -0.38
CA ASP A 8 -4.87 -14.35 0.67
C ASP A 8 -3.37 -14.57 0.92
N GLU A 9 -3.05 -15.38 1.94
CA GLU A 9 -1.70 -15.87 2.26
C GLU A 9 -0.64 -14.81 2.65
N ALA A 10 -1.03 -13.65 3.17
CA ALA A 10 -0.07 -12.65 3.70
C ALA A 10 0.46 -13.05 5.09
N THR A 11 1.44 -13.96 5.15
CA THR A 11 2.13 -14.35 6.40
C THR A 11 3.26 -13.37 6.73
N THR A 12 4.33 -13.39 5.92
CA THR A 12 5.46 -12.45 6.01
C THR A 12 5.37 -11.30 5.01
N CYS A 13 4.49 -11.42 4.03
CA CYS A 13 4.25 -10.45 2.98
C CYS A 13 3.39 -9.27 3.44
N VAL A 14 3.31 -8.23 2.61
CA VAL A 14 2.50 -7.04 2.88
C VAL A 14 1.37 -6.91 1.87
N GLY A 15 0.14 -7.00 2.33
CA GLY A 15 -1.02 -6.54 1.58
C GLY A 15 -1.11 -5.01 1.65
N ILE A 16 -1.20 -4.34 0.52
CA ILE A 16 -1.41 -2.90 0.40
C ILE A 16 -2.67 -2.60 -0.41
N VAL A 17 -3.47 -1.66 0.07
CA VAL A 17 -4.61 -1.09 -0.66
C VAL A 17 -4.45 0.42 -0.72
N ILE A 18 -4.53 0.99 -1.91
CA ILE A 18 -4.55 2.43 -2.16
C ILE A 18 -5.85 2.79 -2.83
N ARG A 19 -6.60 3.72 -2.25
CA ARG A 19 -7.88 4.15 -2.76
C ARG A 19 -7.93 5.65 -2.92
N ASN A 20 -8.29 6.13 -4.10
CA ASN A 20 -8.66 7.51 -4.28
C ASN A 20 -10.05 7.72 -3.66
N SER A 21 -10.08 8.46 -2.55
CA SER A 21 -11.31 8.67 -1.76
C SER A 21 -12.39 9.43 -2.53
N ARG A 22 -11.99 10.25 -3.51
CA ARG A 22 -12.88 11.07 -4.35
C ARG A 22 -13.49 10.26 -5.49
N THR A 23 -12.68 9.55 -6.26
CA THR A 23 -13.15 8.81 -7.45
C THR A 23 -13.62 7.39 -7.11
N GLY A 24 -13.18 6.85 -5.97
CA GLY A 24 -13.41 5.47 -5.56
C GLY A 24 -12.48 4.47 -6.27
N MET A 25 -11.57 4.91 -7.14
CA MET A 25 -10.57 4.03 -7.75
C MET A 25 -9.73 3.38 -6.66
N THR A 26 -9.63 2.06 -6.72
CA THR A 26 -8.97 1.26 -5.68
C THR A 26 -7.98 0.31 -6.35
N SER A 27 -6.74 0.34 -5.90
CA SER A 27 -5.67 -0.57 -6.30
C SER A 27 -5.25 -1.41 -5.10
N CYS A 28 -5.07 -2.71 -5.30
CA CYS A 28 -4.64 -3.65 -4.27
C CYS A 28 -3.46 -4.48 -4.75
N ALA A 29 -2.46 -4.69 -3.89
CA ALA A 29 -1.33 -5.55 -4.19
C ALA A 29 -0.89 -6.35 -2.97
N HIS A 30 -0.24 -7.48 -3.24
CA HIS A 30 0.44 -8.32 -2.27
C HIS A 30 1.94 -8.25 -2.59
N LEU A 31 2.73 -7.67 -1.69
CA LEU A 31 4.15 -7.43 -1.86
C LEU A 31 4.94 -8.52 -1.14
N ASP A 32 5.77 -9.24 -1.89
CA ASP A 32 6.52 -10.42 -1.42
C ASP A 32 7.94 -10.09 -0.93
N THR A 33 8.57 -9.05 -1.52
CA THR A 33 9.94 -8.64 -1.20
C THR A 33 10.10 -7.11 -1.15
N PRO A 34 11.01 -6.57 -0.31
CA PRO A 34 11.26 -5.13 -0.22
C PRO A 34 11.78 -4.49 -1.51
N ASP A 35 12.50 -5.25 -2.34
CA ASP A 35 13.19 -4.75 -3.54
C ASP A 35 12.21 -4.31 -4.64
N VAL A 36 11.00 -4.88 -4.66
CA VAL A 36 9.98 -4.57 -5.68
C VAL A 36 8.96 -3.53 -5.21
N VAL A 37 9.00 -3.13 -3.93
CA VAL A 37 8.04 -2.20 -3.32
C VAL A 37 7.99 -0.87 -4.05
N GLY A 38 9.15 -0.28 -4.37
CA GLY A 38 9.20 1.02 -5.03
C GLY A 38 8.52 1.02 -6.40
N ILE A 39 8.85 0.05 -7.26
CA ILE A 39 8.28 -0.04 -8.61
C ILE A 39 6.78 -0.38 -8.54
N GLY A 40 6.41 -1.35 -7.69
CA GLY A 40 5.01 -1.73 -7.51
C GLY A 40 4.17 -0.57 -6.99
N LEU A 41 4.68 0.19 -6.03
CA LEU A 41 3.99 1.35 -5.46
C LEU A 41 3.80 2.45 -6.50
N SER A 42 4.83 2.82 -7.24
CA SER A 42 4.71 3.84 -8.30
C SER A 42 3.72 3.42 -9.38
N GLN A 43 3.68 2.14 -9.75
CA GLN A 43 2.66 1.62 -10.67
C GLN A 43 1.26 1.76 -10.08
N MET A 44 1.04 1.35 -8.82
CA MET A 44 -0.25 1.49 -8.16
C MET A 44 -0.71 2.95 -8.09
N LEU A 45 0.20 3.88 -7.74
CA LEU A 45 -0.10 5.31 -7.67
C LEU A 45 -0.49 5.89 -9.03
N SER A 46 0.20 5.49 -10.11
CA SER A 46 -0.13 5.94 -11.46
C SER A 46 -1.55 5.55 -11.93
N LEU A 47 -2.15 4.53 -11.32
CA LEU A 47 -3.50 4.06 -11.64
C LEU A 47 -4.60 4.75 -10.84
N VAL A 48 -4.28 5.32 -9.67
CA VAL A 48 -5.27 5.90 -8.74
C VAL A 48 -5.16 7.42 -8.61
N SER A 49 -4.01 7.99 -8.96
CA SER A 49 -3.76 9.43 -8.96
C SER A 49 -4.20 10.05 -10.29
N ASP A 50 -5.04 11.08 -10.21
CA ASP A 50 -5.34 11.91 -11.37
C ASP A 50 -4.25 13.00 -11.51
N PRO A 51 -3.71 13.26 -12.72
CA PRO A 51 -2.63 14.23 -12.91
C PRO A 51 -2.97 15.67 -12.53
N ASP A 52 -4.26 16.01 -12.56
CA ASP A 52 -4.76 17.38 -12.39
C ASP A 52 -5.32 17.65 -10.98
N ASP A 53 -5.23 16.68 -10.06
CA ASP A 53 -5.90 16.75 -8.77
C ASP A 53 -4.95 16.47 -7.62
N ASN A 54 -5.07 17.26 -6.54
CA ASN A 54 -4.45 16.96 -5.25
C ASN A 54 -5.22 15.79 -4.61
N ALA A 55 -5.08 14.61 -5.19
CA ALA A 55 -5.86 13.44 -4.85
C ALA A 55 -5.58 13.02 -3.40
N ILE A 56 -6.65 12.92 -2.60
CA ILE A 56 -6.58 12.38 -1.23
C ILE A 56 -6.69 10.87 -1.33
N LEU A 57 -5.59 10.17 -1.08
CA LEU A 57 -5.47 8.72 -1.23
C LEU A 57 -5.53 8.01 0.12
N ASP A 58 -6.53 7.18 0.39
CA ASP A 58 -6.55 6.31 1.57
C ASP A 58 -5.58 5.13 1.36
N VAL A 59 -4.67 4.89 2.32
CA VAL A 59 -3.69 3.80 2.26
C VAL A 59 -3.88 2.86 3.44
N HIS A 60 -4.09 1.58 3.14
CA HIS A 60 -4.23 0.51 4.12
C HIS A 60 -3.13 -0.52 3.93
N LEU A 61 -2.48 -0.90 5.03
CA LEU A 61 -1.44 -1.93 5.07
C LEU A 61 -1.91 -3.06 5.99
N VAL A 62 -1.79 -4.30 5.51
CA VAL A 62 -2.26 -5.51 6.18
C VAL A 62 -1.18 -6.59 6.08
N GLY A 63 -0.88 -7.27 7.19
CA GLY A 63 0.12 -8.35 7.23
C GLY A 63 1.32 -8.00 8.11
N THR A 64 2.52 -8.43 7.70
CA THR A 64 3.78 -8.30 8.46
C THR A 64 3.72 -8.98 9.83
N PHE A 65 3.75 -10.31 9.87
CA PHE A 65 4.05 -11.04 11.10
C PHE A 65 5.58 -11.19 11.27
N ASP A 66 6.13 -10.73 12.40
CA ASP A 66 7.56 -10.85 12.74
C ASP A 66 7.79 -12.10 13.59
N ASP A 67 8.28 -13.19 12.98
CA ASP A 67 8.67 -14.40 13.72
C ASP A 67 10.15 -14.36 14.16
N SER A 68 10.97 -13.52 13.52
CA SER A 68 12.36 -13.20 13.91
C SER A 68 13.04 -12.26 12.89
N ALA A 69 13.10 -10.94 13.17
CA ALA A 69 14.02 -9.90 12.63
C ALA A 69 13.47 -8.91 11.56
N PRO A 70 14.30 -7.91 11.19
CA PRO A 70 14.29 -6.49 11.58
C PRO A 70 13.24 -5.65 10.82
N GLN A 71 13.02 -4.41 11.26
CA GLN A 71 12.09 -3.37 10.75
C GLN A 71 12.25 -2.94 9.26
N VAL A 72 12.77 -3.80 8.38
CA VAL A 72 13.13 -3.51 6.98
C VAL A 72 11.90 -3.18 6.14
N TRP A 73 10.79 -3.89 6.35
CA TRP A 73 9.52 -3.66 5.62
C TRP A 73 8.95 -2.29 5.88
N PHE A 74 8.82 -1.91 7.15
CA PHE A 74 8.32 -0.60 7.53
C PHE A 74 9.21 0.50 6.94
N ASN A 75 10.53 0.40 7.11
CA ASN A 75 11.45 1.42 6.58
C ASN A 75 11.37 1.55 5.04
N SER A 76 11.27 0.43 4.32
CA SER A 76 11.17 0.46 2.85
C SER A 76 9.83 1.06 2.37
N LEU A 77 8.72 0.70 3.03
CA LEU A 77 7.40 1.26 2.72
C LEU A 77 7.34 2.76 3.05
N TYR A 78 7.74 3.16 4.25
CA TYR A 78 7.79 4.57 4.66
C TYR A 78 8.62 5.40 3.70
N PHE A 79 9.84 4.96 3.36
CA PHE A 79 10.70 5.67 2.42
C PHE A 79 10.09 5.74 1.01
N SER A 80 9.41 4.67 0.56
CA SER A 80 8.74 4.66 -0.73
C SER A 80 7.56 5.64 -0.77
N PHE A 81 6.77 5.75 0.30
CA PHE A 81 5.71 6.76 0.37
C PHE A 81 6.25 8.19 0.47
N GLU A 82 7.36 8.40 1.19
CA GLU A 82 8.05 9.67 1.28
C GLU A 82 8.54 10.15 -0.08
N PHE A 83 9.23 9.27 -0.81
CA PHE A 83 9.73 9.55 -2.15
C PHE A 83 8.61 9.88 -3.15
N ASN A 84 7.43 9.28 -2.98
CA ASN A 84 6.26 9.54 -3.84
C ASN A 84 5.36 10.67 -3.32
N GLU A 85 5.78 11.43 -2.30
CA GLU A 85 5.04 12.57 -1.70
C GLU A 85 3.58 12.25 -1.27
N VAL A 86 3.28 11.01 -0.89
CA VAL A 86 1.90 10.56 -0.56
C VAL A 86 1.46 10.97 0.88
N PHE A 87 2.18 11.87 1.53
CA PHE A 87 2.13 12.12 2.98
C PHE A 87 0.86 12.77 3.55
N THR A 88 -0.23 12.88 2.79
CA THR A 88 -1.44 13.59 3.24
C THR A 88 -2.56 12.69 3.77
N SER A 89 -2.36 11.38 3.86
CA SER A 89 -3.46 10.48 4.24
C SER A 89 -3.12 9.41 5.27
N LEU A 90 -4.15 9.09 6.04
CA LEU A 90 -4.15 8.28 7.26
C LEU A 90 -3.71 6.84 6.95
N VAL A 91 -2.48 6.47 7.28
CA VAL A 91 -2.03 5.07 7.18
C VAL A 91 -2.72 4.27 8.29
N SER A 92 -3.69 3.43 7.91
CA SER A 92 -4.32 2.49 8.83
C SER A 92 -3.60 1.15 8.75
N LEU A 93 -2.92 0.76 9.83
CA LEU A 93 -2.25 -0.52 9.95
C LEU A 93 -3.19 -1.53 10.62
N ILE A 94 -3.58 -2.57 9.90
CA ILE A 94 -4.45 -3.64 10.43
C ILE A 94 -3.60 -4.88 10.65
N PHE A 95 -3.34 -5.19 11.92
CA PHE A 95 -2.75 -6.46 12.32
C PHE A 95 -3.85 -7.52 12.39
N LEU A 96 -3.71 -8.58 11.59
CA LEU A 96 -4.53 -9.79 11.71
C LEU A 96 -3.82 -10.70 12.74
N TYR A 97 -4.34 -10.72 13.97
CA TYR A 97 -3.91 -11.66 15.03
C TYR A 97 -4.71 -12.95 14.96
#